data_AF-A0A1U7YD06-F1
#
_entry.id   AF-A0A1U7YD06-F1
#
_cell.length_a   1.000
_cell.length_b   1.000
_cell.length_c   1.000
_cell.angle_alpha   90.00
_cell.angle_beta   90.00
_cell.angle_gamma   90.00
#
_symmetry.space_group_name_H-M   'P 1'
#
loop_
_entity.id
_entity.type
_entity.pdbx_description
1 polymer ?
#
loop_
_entity_poly.entity_id
_entity_poly.type
_entity_poly.pdbx_seq_one_letter_code
_entity_poly.pdbx_strand_id
1 'polypeptide(L)'
;MPLLKILKWANLILCQHLQELHTDLERRINLVIRLAELYKPYTLFKGIFNDTNAEMLQMATRESNADDTFNFDPRTIQWEKYFKEIRIPGLVKYVF
;
A
#
# COMPACT_ATOMS: atom_id res chain seq x y z
N MET A 1 33.85 -23.75 -34.59
CA MET A 1 33.87 -23.69 -33.11
C MET A 1 32.45 -23.52 -32.55
N PRO A 2 31.69 -24.61 -32.37
CA PRO A 2 30.31 -24.61 -31.88
C PRO A 2 30.16 -24.03 -30.46
N LEU A 3 31.16 -24.30 -29.60
CA LEU A 3 31.19 -23.84 -28.21
C LEU A 3 31.10 -22.31 -28.06
N LEU A 4 31.80 -21.56 -28.91
CA LEU A 4 31.76 -20.09 -28.90
C LEU A 4 30.38 -19.55 -29.26
N LYS A 5 29.67 -20.20 -30.20
CA LYS A 5 28.31 -19.82 -30.56
C LYS A 5 27.35 -20.09 -29.39
N ILE A 6 27.46 -21.24 -28.74
CA ILE A 6 26.64 -21.59 -27.56
C ILE A 6 26.87 -20.58 -26.44
N LEU A 7 28.13 -20.23 -26.15
CA LEU A 7 28.47 -19.26 -25.12
C LEU A 7 27.88 -17.87 -25.42
N LYS A 8 27.92 -17.43 -26.68
CA LYS A 8 27.30 -16.16 -27.10
C LYS A 8 25.79 -16.14 -26.87
N TRP A 9 25.09 -17.24 -27.20
CA TRP A 9 23.66 -17.35 -26.96
C TRP A 9 23.34 -17.39 -25.47
N ALA A 10 24.08 -18.16 -24.68
CA ALA A 10 23.92 -18.20 -23.23
C ALA A 10 24.13 -16.82 -22.59
N ASN A 11 25.16 -16.09 -23.03
CA ASN A 11 25.41 -14.72 -22.56
C ASN A 11 24.29 -13.75 -22.94
N LEU A 12 23.76 -13.85 -24.18
CA LEU A 12 22.64 -13.01 -24.61
C LEU A 12 21.40 -13.24 -23.75
N ILE A 13 21.04 -14.51 -23.53
CA ILE A 13 19.89 -14.89 -22.71
C ILE A 13 20.07 -14.42 -21.27
N LEU A 14 21.28 -14.63 -20.71
CA LEU A 14 21.58 -14.20 -19.35
C LEU A 14 21.52 -12.67 -19.22
N CYS A 15 22.07 -11.91 -20.17
CA CYS A 15 21.99 -10.45 -20.18
C CYS A 15 20.56 -9.96 -20.25
N GLN A 16 19.73 -10.54 -21.12
CA GLN A 16 18.30 -10.20 -21.22
C GLN A 16 17.58 -10.47 -19.90
N HIS A 17 17.79 -11.65 -19.31
CA HIS A 17 17.17 -12.02 -18.04
C HIS A 17 17.58 -11.08 -16.89
N LEU A 18 18.87 -10.74 -16.79
CA LEU A 18 19.37 -9.82 -15.79
C LEU A 18 18.82 -8.40 -15.98
N GLN A 19 18.64 -7.96 -17.23
CA GLN A 19 18.06 -6.66 -17.55
C GLN A 19 16.59 -6.61 -17.14
N GLU A 20 15.80 -7.65 -17.44
CA GLU A 20 14.41 -7.75 -17.01
C GLU A 20 14.28 -7.74 -15.49
N LEU A 21 15.13 -8.52 -14.80
CA LEU A 21 15.16 -8.56 -13.34
C LEU A 21 15.49 -7.17 -12.76
N HIS A 22 16.50 -6.49 -13.30
CA HIS A 22 16.87 -5.15 -12.88
C HIS A 22 15.70 -4.17 -13.03
N THR A 23 15.05 -4.16 -14.21
CA THR A 23 13.91 -3.27 -14.47
C THR A 23 12.72 -3.57 -13.55
N ASP A 24 12.43 -4.84 -13.25
CA ASP A 24 11.35 -5.18 -12.31
C ASP A 24 11.68 -4.74 -10.87
N LEU A 25 12.92 -4.94 -10.41
CA LEU A 25 13.37 -4.49 -9.10
C LEU A 25 13.31 -2.96 -8.97
N GLU A 26 13.80 -2.24 -9.98
CA GLU A 26 13.75 -0.77 -10.03
C GLU A 26 12.30 -0.28 -9.96
N ARG A 27 11.38 -0.88 -10.72
CA ARG A 27 9.95 -0.57 -10.68
C ARG A 27 9.36 -0.80 -9.28
N ARG A 28 9.68 -1.93 -8.63
CA ARG A 28 9.21 -2.24 -7.26
C ARG A 28 9.73 -1.24 -6.23
N ILE A 29 11.00 -0.89 -6.29
CA ILE A 29 11.61 0.10 -5.38
C ILE A 29 10.93 1.46 -5.57
N ASN A 30 10.75 1.91 -6.81
CA ASN A 30 10.08 3.17 -7.11
C ASN A 30 8.64 3.21 -6.61
N LEU A 31 7.90 2.10 -6.73
CA LEU A 31 6.55 1.99 -6.16
C LEU A 31 6.56 2.17 -4.63
N VAL A 32 7.49 1.51 -3.93
CA VAL A 32 7.62 1.62 -2.47
C VAL A 32 8.00 3.04 -2.05
N ILE A 33 8.92 3.70 -2.75
CA ILE A 33 9.30 5.10 -2.49
C ILE A 33 8.07 6.01 -2.64
N ARG A 34 7.33 5.90 -3.74
CA ARG A 34 6.13 6.72 -3.96
C ARG A 34 5.05 6.49 -2.92
N LEU A 35 4.84 5.23 -2.50
CA LEU A 35 3.94 4.92 -1.40
C LEU A 35 4.41 5.57 -0.10
N ALA A 36 5.70 5.50 0.22
CA ALA A 36 6.26 6.13 1.41
C ALA A 36 6.08 7.66 1.39
N GLU A 37 6.33 8.32 0.25
CA GLU A 37 6.11 9.75 0.06
C GLU A 37 4.64 10.14 0.21
N LEU A 38 3.73 9.35 -0.36
CA LEU A 38 2.28 9.57 -0.25
C LEU A 38 1.78 9.46 1.19
N TYR A 39 2.31 8.51 1.96
CA TYR A 39 1.91 8.30 3.35
C TYR A 39 2.65 9.21 4.35
N LYS A 40 3.79 9.78 3.95
CA LYS A 40 4.60 10.71 4.75
C LYS A 40 3.80 11.79 5.50
N PRO A 41 2.87 12.54 4.88
CA PRO A 41 2.11 13.58 5.59
C PRO A 41 1.12 13.02 6.61
N TYR A 42 0.80 11.72 6.58
CA TYR A 42 -0.09 11.09 7.56
C TYR A 42 0.69 10.41 8.68
N THR A 43 1.80 9.75 8.36
CA THR A 43 2.59 8.98 9.33
C THR A 43 3.61 9.81 10.09
N LEU A 44 4.11 10.91 9.49
CA LEU A 44 5.08 11.81 10.12
C LEU A 44 4.45 13.09 10.65
N PHE A 45 3.12 13.20 10.61
CA PHE A 45 2.41 14.32 11.20
C PHE A 45 2.51 14.25 12.72
N LYS A 46 3.03 15.32 13.33
CA LYS A 46 3.20 15.40 14.80
C LYS A 46 2.03 16.06 15.51
N GLY A 47 1.00 16.49 14.77
CA GLY A 47 -0.19 17.06 15.38
C GLY A 47 -1.02 15.98 16.05
N ILE A 48 -1.53 16.30 17.22
CA ILE A 48 -2.50 15.49 17.94
C ILE A 48 -3.87 16.11 17.66
N PHE A 49 -4.82 15.29 17.22
CA PHE A 49 -6.20 15.73 17.01
C PHE A 49 -7.02 15.38 18.24
N ASN A 50 -7.76 16.34 18.78
CA ASN A 50 -8.73 16.06 19.82
C ASN A 50 -9.96 15.39 19.18
N ASP A 51 -10.28 14.18 19.63
CA ASP A 51 -11.41 13.38 19.18
C ASP A 51 -12.56 13.32 20.19
N THR A 52 -12.52 14.12 21.26
CA THR A 52 -13.56 14.15 22.32
C THR A 52 -14.98 14.22 21.74
N ASN A 53 -15.22 15.08 20.75
CA ASN A 53 -16.56 15.21 20.13
C ASN A 53 -16.98 13.94 19.38
N ALA A 54 -16.03 13.25 18.74
CA ALA A 54 -16.29 11.99 18.05
C ALA A 54 -16.57 10.85 19.05
N GLU A 55 -15.84 10.80 20.17
CA GLU A 55 -16.11 9.85 21.26
C GLU A 55 -17.48 10.11 21.89
N MET A 56 -17.83 11.36 22.16
CA MET A 56 -19.15 11.74 22.68
C MET A 56 -20.28 11.34 21.72
N LEU A 57 -20.09 11.57 20.42
CA LEU A 57 -21.07 11.16 19.41
C LEU A 57 -21.20 9.63 19.37
N GLN A 58 -20.08 8.89 19.42
CA GLN A 58 -20.09 7.43 19.48
C GLN A 58 -20.87 6.91 20.70
N MET A 59 -20.67 7.50 21.88
CA MET A 59 -21.41 7.13 23.09
C MET A 59 -22.91 7.38 22.92
N ALA A 60 -23.31 8.55 22.44
CA ALA A 60 -24.72 8.88 22.22
C ALA A 60 -25.39 7.95 21.17
N THR A 61 -24.65 7.52 20.16
CA THR A 61 -25.15 6.61 19.11
C THR A 61 -25.41 5.21 19.67
N ARG A 62 -24.55 4.74 20.60
CA ARG A 62 -24.74 3.48 21.32
C ARG A 62 -25.92 3.52 22.28
N GLU A 63 -26.07 4.60 23.05
CA GLU A 63 -27.19 4.77 23.98
C GLU A 63 -28.54 4.84 23.28
N SER A 64 -28.58 5.40 22.06
CA SER A 64 -29.79 5.51 21.26
C SER A 64 -30.12 4.26 20.43
N ASN A 65 -29.33 3.18 20.52
CA ASN A 65 -29.42 1.99 19.66
C ASN A 65 -29.36 2.32 18.14
N ALA A 66 -28.74 3.45 17.78
CA ALA A 66 -28.56 3.86 16.39
C ALA A 66 -27.24 3.34 15.79
N ASP A 67 -26.50 2.51 16.53
CA ASP A 67 -25.18 1.99 16.16
C ASP A 67 -25.22 1.23 14.82
N ASP A 68 -26.29 0.47 14.57
CA ASP A 68 -26.52 -0.26 13.32
C ASP A 68 -26.71 0.68 12.10
N THR A 69 -27.11 1.93 12.34
CA THR A 69 -27.34 2.94 11.29
C THR A 69 -26.10 3.78 11.04
N PHE A 70 -25.27 4.01 12.06
CA PHE A 70 -24.12 4.90 11.99
C PHE A 70 -22.95 4.38 12.84
N ASN A 71 -22.38 3.23 12.46
CA ASN A 71 -21.20 2.69 13.15
C ASN A 71 -19.97 3.59 12.89
N PHE A 72 -19.66 4.43 13.88
CA PHE A 72 -18.51 5.33 13.90
C PHE A 72 -17.42 4.81 14.84
N ASP A 73 -17.19 3.48 14.90
CA ASP A 73 -16.11 2.90 15.69
C ASP A 73 -14.94 2.39 14.82
N PRO A 74 -13.82 3.14 14.75
CA PRO A 74 -12.66 2.75 13.96
C PRO A 74 -11.99 1.46 14.48
N ARG A 75 -12.26 1.03 15.72
CA ARG A 75 -11.74 -0.23 16.28
C ARG A 75 -12.41 -1.46 15.67
N THR A 76 -13.59 -1.31 15.07
CA THR A 76 -14.31 -2.41 14.40
C THR A 76 -13.72 -2.74 13.02
N ILE A 77 -12.89 -1.85 12.47
CA ILE A 77 -12.28 -2.02 11.16
C ILE A 77 -11.18 -3.09 11.26
N GLN A 78 -11.26 -4.11 10.40
CA GLN A 78 -10.19 -5.07 10.17
C GLN A 78 -9.08 -4.39 9.34
N TRP A 79 -8.25 -3.58 10.01
CA TRP A 79 -7.29 -2.69 9.36
C TRP A 79 -6.36 -3.41 8.38
N GLU A 80 -5.83 -4.58 8.75
CA GLU A 80 -4.97 -5.37 7.87
C GLU A 80 -5.68 -5.72 6.55
N LYS A 81 -6.92 -6.20 6.64
CA LYS A 81 -7.76 -6.54 5.50
C LYS A 81 -8.09 -5.31 4.66
N TYR A 82 -8.50 -4.22 5.31
CA TYR A 82 -8.80 -2.96 4.65
C TYR A 82 -7.62 -2.44 3.83
N PHE A 83 -6.41 -2.44 4.39
CA PHE A 83 -5.23 -1.96 3.67
C PHE A 83 -4.84 -2.88 2.52
N LYS A 84 -4.82 -4.20 2.76
CA LYS A 84 -4.39 -5.19 1.75
C LYS A 84 -5.36 -5.33 0.59
N GLU A 85 -6.67 -5.32 0.86
CA GLU A 85 -7.68 -5.65 -0.14
C GLU A 85 -8.31 -4.41 -0.79
N ILE A 86 -8.36 -3.27 -0.07
CA ILE A 86 -9.06 -2.08 -0.55
C ILE A 86 -8.08 -0.93 -0.81
N ARG A 87 -7.36 -0.48 0.23
CA ARG A 87 -6.63 0.78 0.18
C ARG A 87 -5.42 0.75 -0.75
N ILE A 88 -4.53 -0.24 -0.59
CA ILE A 88 -3.29 -0.35 -1.40
C ILE A 88 -3.64 -0.67 -2.86
N PRO A 89 -4.49 -1.67 -3.17
CA PRO A 89 -4.90 -1.93 -4.55
C PRO A 89 -5.57 -0.72 -5.20
N GLY A 90 -6.42 0.01 -4.47
CA GLY A 90 -7.03 1.24 -4.95
C GLY A 90 -6.00 2.33 -5.30
N LEU A 91 -4.97 2.51 -4.48
CA LEU A 91 -3.88 3.44 -4.80
C LEU A 91 -3.14 3.01 -6.06
N VAL A 92 -2.76 1.74 -6.15
CA VAL A 92 -2.05 1.20 -7.31
C VAL A 92 -2.86 1.37 -8.59
N LYS A 93 -4.20 1.28 -8.52
CA LYS A 93 -5.05 1.40 -9.71
C LYS A 93 -5.29 2.85 -10.16
N TYR A 94 -5.42 3.79 -9.23
CA TYR A 94 -5.92 5.13 -9.52
C TYR A 94 -4.89 6.25 -9.34
N VAL A 95 -3.75 5.97 -8.71
CA VAL A 95 -2.70 6.96 -8.43
C VAL A 95 -1.39 6.62 -9.14
N PHE A 96 -1.09 5.33 -9.34
CA PHE A 96 0.12 4.84 -10.00
C PHE A 96 -0.19 4.28 -11.38
#